data_AF-A0A2D9W7R8-F1
#
_entry.id   AF-A0A2D9W7R8-F1
#
_cell.length_a   1.000
_cell.length_b   1.000
_cell.length_c   1.000
_cell.angle_alpha   90.00
_cell.angle_beta   90.00
_cell.angle_gamma   90.00
#
_symmetry.space_group_name_H-M   'P 1'
#
loop_
_entity.id
_entity.type
_entity.pdbx_description
1 polymer ?
#
loop_
_entity_poly.entity_id
_entity_poly.type
_entity_poly.pdbx_seq_one_letter_code
_entity_poly.pdbx_strand_id
1 'polypeptide(L)'
;MVNGNGIDETFSDRLRQAESAEREMQRLEPLAAEAPQLRLQKVKAQKEEERQRAKEDSLSKARNAAQSAADKQNRVPELLGHAARSVIDLYTLIKDIDSSRRQAMEALGVADRVDYDVELEEGEEHERSLDRDTRGLAYALAARHGDTRIKQMLEELDPNFTMLRGCNLDEPLYRDVANFVVRHAVPNDAPPQALINTPAAAVSSEPVPPFPDHSPNGLPNGAGDADDPSA
;
A
#
# COMPACT_ATOMS: atom_id res chain seq x y z
N MET A 1 -15.37 -51.12 104.30
CA MET A 1 -16.01 -49.91 103.72
C MET A 1 -14.89 -49.01 103.21
N VAL A 2 -15.12 -48.30 102.10
CA VAL A 2 -14.26 -47.25 101.49
C VAL A 2 -13.12 -47.80 100.58
N ASN A 3 -12.95 -47.48 99.30
CA ASN A 3 -13.71 -46.74 98.27
C ASN A 3 -13.18 -47.20 96.89
N GLY A 4 -14.05 -47.68 96.00
CA GLY A 4 -13.71 -48.15 94.65
C GLY A 4 -13.99 -47.12 93.55
N ASN A 5 -13.50 -45.88 93.68
CA ASN A 5 -13.88 -44.77 92.78
C ASN A 5 -12.70 -44.05 92.07
N GLY A 6 -11.44 -44.49 92.20
CA GLY A 6 -10.28 -43.75 91.66
C GLY A 6 -9.88 -44.05 90.21
N ILE A 7 -10.25 -45.22 89.68
CA ILE A 7 -9.92 -45.63 88.31
C ILE A 7 -10.99 -45.13 87.32
N ASP A 8 -12.23 -44.95 87.77
CA ASP A 8 -13.35 -44.52 86.92
C ASP A 8 -13.31 -43.03 86.54
N GLU A 9 -12.80 -42.13 87.39
CA GLU A 9 -12.80 -40.67 87.12
C GLU A 9 -11.84 -40.29 85.97
N THR A 10 -10.64 -40.87 85.93
CA THR A 10 -9.65 -40.55 84.87
C THR A 10 -10.00 -41.11 83.50
N PHE A 11 -10.65 -42.28 83.45
CA PHE A 11 -11.17 -42.87 82.21
C PHE A 11 -12.42 -42.14 81.73
N SER A 12 -13.33 -41.77 82.63
CA SER A 12 -14.53 -41.00 82.28
C SER A 12 -14.20 -39.58 81.81
N ASP A 13 -13.20 -38.92 82.40
CA ASP A 13 -12.72 -37.62 81.91
C ASP A 13 -12.10 -37.72 80.51
N ARG A 14 -11.28 -38.75 80.23
CA ARG A 14 -10.73 -39.00 78.88
C ARG A 14 -11.81 -39.33 77.87
N LEU A 15 -12.80 -40.15 78.24
CA LEU A 15 -13.94 -40.48 77.39
C LEU A 15 -14.74 -39.23 77.05
N ARG A 16 -14.99 -38.37 78.04
CA ARG A 16 -15.68 -37.08 77.86
C ARG A 16 -14.90 -36.14 76.93
N GLN A 17 -13.57 -36.13 77.04
CA GLN A 17 -12.68 -35.40 76.14
C GLN A 17 -12.76 -35.94 74.69
N ALA A 18 -12.73 -37.26 74.51
CA ALA A 18 -12.85 -37.89 73.21
C ALA A 18 -14.23 -37.65 72.55
N GLU A 19 -15.32 -37.78 73.32
CA GLU A 19 -16.67 -37.47 72.86
C GLU A 19 -16.84 -35.97 72.52
N SER A 20 -16.17 -35.08 73.26
CA SER A 20 -16.16 -33.65 72.95
C SER A 20 -15.43 -33.37 71.63
N ALA A 21 -14.29 -34.03 71.40
CA ALA A 21 -13.54 -33.94 70.15
C ALA A 21 -14.30 -34.56 68.97
N GLU A 22 -15.05 -35.65 69.18
CA GLU A 22 -15.91 -36.25 68.16
C GLU A 22 -17.08 -35.32 67.78
N ARG A 23 -17.72 -34.68 68.76
CA ARG A 23 -18.75 -33.66 68.50
C ARG A 23 -18.18 -32.44 67.76
N GLU A 24 -16.94 -32.05 68.06
CA GLU A 24 -16.25 -31.00 67.31
C GLU A 24 -15.90 -31.44 65.89
N MET A 25 -15.43 -32.67 65.69
CA MET A 25 -15.18 -33.26 64.37
C MET A 25 -16.45 -33.31 63.53
N GLN A 26 -17.57 -33.81 64.07
CA GLN A 26 -18.87 -33.86 63.39
C GLN A 26 -19.40 -32.45 63.06
N ARG A 27 -19.10 -31.44 63.89
CA ARG A 27 -19.42 -30.04 63.58
C ARG A 27 -18.54 -29.47 62.46
N LEU A 28 -17.27 -29.85 62.39
CA LEU A 28 -16.29 -29.33 61.43
C LEU A 28 -16.32 -30.06 60.08
N GLU A 29 -16.80 -31.30 60.03
CA GLU A 29 -16.96 -32.11 58.83
C GLU A 29 -17.68 -31.38 57.66
N PRO A 30 -18.86 -30.74 57.86
CA PRO A 30 -19.51 -30.00 56.78
C PRO A 30 -18.67 -28.81 56.28
N LEU A 31 -17.96 -28.12 57.18
CA LEU A 31 -17.11 -26.98 56.84
C LEU A 31 -15.85 -27.43 56.08
N ALA A 32 -15.29 -28.58 56.45
CA ALA A 32 -14.16 -29.20 55.77
C ALA A 32 -14.55 -29.68 54.35
N ALA A 33 -15.78 -30.16 54.17
CA ALA A 33 -16.31 -30.55 52.86
C ALA A 33 -16.56 -29.35 51.93
N GLU A 34 -16.89 -28.18 52.48
CA GLU A 34 -17.14 -26.95 51.70
C GLU A 34 -15.84 -26.23 51.29
N ALA A 35 -14.79 -26.32 52.10
CA ALA A 35 -13.53 -25.60 51.87
C ALA A 35 -12.88 -25.83 50.47
N PRO A 36 -12.83 -27.05 49.90
CA PRO A 36 -12.32 -27.27 48.54
C PRO A 36 -13.16 -26.56 47.47
N GLN A 37 -14.48 -26.54 47.60
CA GLN A 37 -15.38 -25.87 46.64
C GLN A 37 -15.19 -24.35 46.69
N LEU A 38 -15.07 -23.79 47.90
CA LEU A 38 -14.78 -22.36 48.08
C LEU A 38 -13.41 -21.97 47.50
N ARG A 39 -12.39 -22.82 47.63
CA ARG A 39 -11.09 -22.59 46.98
C ARG A 39 -11.21 -22.58 45.46
N LEU A 40 -11.94 -23.53 44.88
CA LEU A 40 -12.18 -23.56 43.42
C LEU A 40 -12.94 -22.33 42.94
N GLN A 41 -13.99 -21.90 43.66
CA GLN A 41 -14.73 -20.69 43.33
C GLN A 41 -13.85 -19.44 43.42
N LYS A 42 -13.02 -19.33 44.46
CA LYS A 42 -12.06 -18.23 44.61
C LYS A 42 -11.07 -18.17 43.45
N VAL A 43 -10.49 -19.29 43.04
CA VAL A 43 -9.54 -19.35 41.90
C VAL A 43 -10.23 -18.97 40.60
N LYS A 44 -11.47 -19.45 40.37
CA LYS A 44 -12.25 -19.06 39.18
C LYS A 44 -12.53 -17.56 39.15
N ALA A 45 -12.94 -16.99 40.29
CA ALA A 45 -13.20 -15.55 40.41
C ALA A 45 -11.93 -14.72 40.16
N GLN A 46 -10.80 -15.12 40.73
CA GLN A 46 -9.50 -14.45 40.51
C GLN A 46 -9.08 -14.50 39.04
N LYS A 47 -9.22 -15.66 38.38
CA LYS A 47 -8.87 -15.81 36.97
C LYS A 47 -9.73 -14.94 36.05
N GLU A 48 -11.03 -14.84 36.33
CA GLU A 48 -11.92 -13.98 35.53
C GLU A 48 -11.60 -12.49 35.77
N GLU A 49 -11.28 -12.09 37.00
CA GLU A 49 -10.85 -10.73 37.30
C GLU A 49 -9.54 -10.36 36.59
N GLU A 50 -8.53 -11.24 36.61
CA GLU A 50 -7.28 -11.05 35.87
C GLU A 50 -7.52 -10.95 34.36
N ARG A 51 -8.39 -11.80 33.81
CA ARG A 51 -8.78 -11.76 32.39
C ARG A 51 -9.45 -10.44 32.05
N GLN A 52 -10.36 -9.97 32.90
CA GLN A 52 -11.07 -8.71 32.69
C GLN A 52 -10.11 -7.52 32.73
N ARG A 53 -9.19 -7.49 33.70
CA ARG A 53 -8.13 -6.46 33.78
C ARG A 53 -7.24 -6.47 32.54
N ALA A 54 -6.75 -7.63 32.11
CA ALA A 54 -5.91 -7.74 30.92
C ALA A 54 -6.66 -7.30 29.64
N LYS A 55 -7.96 -7.60 29.55
CA LYS A 55 -8.82 -7.15 28.46
C LYS A 55 -8.99 -5.62 28.47
N GLU A 56 -9.26 -5.03 29.63
CA GLU A 56 -9.38 -3.58 29.77
C GLU A 56 -8.08 -2.84 29.46
N ASP A 57 -6.94 -3.39 29.90
CA ASP A 57 -5.60 -2.87 29.59
C ASP A 57 -5.29 -2.92 28.08
N SER A 58 -5.63 -4.02 27.41
CA SER A 58 -5.44 -4.12 25.96
C SER A 58 -6.37 -3.19 25.18
N LEU A 59 -7.63 -3.05 25.60
CA LEU A 59 -8.59 -2.13 24.99
C LEU A 59 -8.20 -0.67 25.19
N SER A 60 -7.68 -0.30 26.36
CA SER A 60 -7.20 1.07 26.61
C SER A 60 -5.99 1.40 25.72
N LYS A 61 -5.03 0.48 25.58
CA LYS A 61 -3.90 0.62 24.65
C LYS A 61 -4.37 0.77 23.20
N ALA A 62 -5.32 -0.06 22.77
CA ALA A 62 -5.89 0.01 21.42
C ALA A 62 -6.61 1.35 21.17
N ARG A 63 -7.40 1.84 22.14
CA ARG A 63 -8.05 3.16 22.07
C ARG A 63 -7.04 4.29 21.95
N ASN A 64 -5.99 4.28 22.75
CA ASN A 64 -4.94 5.30 22.70
C ASN A 64 -4.19 5.28 21.36
N ALA A 65 -3.88 4.11 20.83
CA ALA A 65 -3.25 3.96 19.52
C ALA A 65 -4.17 4.44 18.38
N ALA A 66 -5.46 4.11 18.44
CA ALA A 66 -6.46 4.56 17.47
C ALA A 66 -6.63 6.08 17.51
N GLN A 67 -6.68 6.68 18.70
CA GLN A 67 -6.76 8.14 18.85
C GLN A 67 -5.51 8.82 18.30
N SER A 68 -4.32 8.31 18.62
CA SER A 68 -3.05 8.81 18.08
C SER A 68 -2.99 8.73 16.56
N ALA A 69 -3.54 7.66 15.96
CA ALA A 69 -3.67 7.55 14.50
C ALA A 69 -4.64 8.59 13.93
N ALA A 70 -5.80 8.79 14.56
CA ALA A 70 -6.78 9.79 14.16
C ALA A 70 -6.20 11.22 14.22
N ASP A 71 -5.46 11.53 15.28
CA ASP A 71 -4.81 12.83 15.43
C ASP A 71 -3.76 13.08 14.34
N LYS A 72 -3.04 12.03 13.92
CA LYS A 72 -2.11 12.10 12.78
C LYS A 72 -2.83 12.22 11.43
N GLN A 73 -3.96 11.54 11.27
CA GLN A 73 -4.81 11.65 10.07
C GLN A 73 -5.27 13.09 9.85
N ASN A 74 -5.55 13.84 10.92
CA ASN A 74 -5.91 15.26 10.82
C ASN A 74 -4.82 16.13 10.16
N ARG A 75 -3.56 15.69 10.16
CA ARG A 75 -2.44 16.40 9.51
C ARG A 75 -2.27 16.05 8.02
N VAL A 76 -2.86 14.95 7.57
CA VAL A 76 -2.70 14.46 6.18
C VAL A 76 -3.23 15.46 5.15
N PRO A 77 -4.44 16.06 5.30
CA PRO A 77 -4.96 17.01 4.30
C PRO A 77 -4.05 18.22 4.10
N GLU A 78 -3.48 18.74 5.17
CA GLU A 78 -2.57 19.88 5.11
C GLU A 78 -1.28 19.53 4.35
N LEU A 79 -0.62 18.42 4.73
CA LEU A 79 0.61 17.97 4.06
C LEU A 79 0.36 17.63 2.59
N LEU A 80 -0.76 16.97 2.29
CA LEU A 80 -1.17 16.69 0.92
C LEU A 80 -1.40 17.97 0.13
N GLY A 81 -2.04 18.99 0.73
CA GLY A 81 -2.24 20.28 0.10
C GLY A 81 -0.94 21.04 -0.19
N HIS A 82 0.08 20.92 0.66
CA HIS A 82 1.41 21.48 0.38
C HIS A 82 2.10 20.72 -0.75
N ALA A 83 2.12 19.39 -0.69
CA ALA A 83 2.71 18.56 -1.74
C ALA A 83 2.04 18.80 -3.10
N ALA A 84 0.70 18.86 -3.14
CA ALA A 84 -0.06 19.12 -4.37
C ALA A 84 0.27 20.49 -4.97
N ARG A 85 0.37 21.55 -4.16
CA ARG A 85 0.76 22.88 -4.65
C ARG A 85 2.15 22.87 -5.28
N SER A 86 3.14 22.27 -4.60
CA SER A 86 4.49 22.16 -5.15
C SER A 86 4.55 21.34 -6.44
N VAL A 87 3.75 20.29 -6.57
CA VAL A 87 3.63 19.50 -7.81
C VAL A 87 2.97 20.32 -8.92
N ILE A 88 1.97 21.14 -8.62
CA ILE A 88 1.33 22.06 -9.58
C ILE A 88 2.31 23.14 -10.05
N ASP A 89 3.10 23.69 -9.14
CA ASP A 89 4.12 24.69 -9.48
C ASP A 89 5.17 24.07 -10.42
N LEU A 90 5.65 22.86 -10.09
CA LEU A 90 6.56 22.11 -10.95
C LEU A 90 5.94 21.80 -12.32
N TYR A 91 4.67 21.40 -12.35
CA TYR A 91 3.93 21.16 -13.59
C TYR A 91 3.89 22.39 -14.48
N THR A 92 3.58 23.54 -13.89
CA THR A 92 3.46 24.81 -14.62
C THR A 92 4.83 25.21 -15.18
N LEU A 93 5.88 25.11 -14.38
CA LEU A 93 7.24 25.40 -14.81
C LEU A 93 7.70 24.50 -15.96
N ILE A 94 7.48 23.19 -15.87
CA ILE A 94 7.85 22.25 -16.95
C ILE A 94 7.07 22.54 -18.23
N LYS A 95 5.79 22.90 -18.11
CA LYS A 95 4.97 23.30 -19.26
C LYS A 95 5.48 24.59 -19.90
N ASP A 96 5.89 25.58 -19.10
CA ASP A 96 6.45 26.83 -19.60
C ASP A 96 7.80 26.60 -20.30
N ILE A 97 8.64 25.72 -19.75
CA ILE A 97 9.89 25.28 -20.38
C ILE A 97 9.61 24.63 -21.75
N ASP A 98 8.66 23.70 -21.82
CA ASP A 98 8.27 23.06 -23.08
C ASP A 98 7.72 24.06 -24.09
N SER A 99 6.88 25.00 -23.65
CA SER A 99 6.36 26.06 -24.53
C SER A 99 7.47 26.94 -25.10
N SER A 100 8.45 27.30 -24.27
CA SER A 100 9.62 28.09 -24.68
C SER A 100 10.47 27.31 -25.69
N ARG A 101 10.63 26.00 -25.47
CA ARG A 101 11.34 25.12 -26.42
C ARG A 101 10.62 25.02 -27.76
N ARG A 102 9.30 24.93 -27.78
CA ARG A 102 8.51 24.95 -29.03
C ARG A 102 8.65 26.27 -29.76
N GLN A 103 8.56 27.40 -29.06
CA GLN A 103 8.78 28.72 -29.65
C GLN A 103 10.18 28.85 -30.25
N ALA A 104 11.20 28.28 -29.60
CA ALA A 104 12.54 28.22 -30.16
C ALA A 104 12.58 27.38 -31.45
N MET A 105 11.94 26.20 -31.48
CA MET A 105 11.84 25.39 -32.70
C MET A 105 11.10 26.12 -33.83
N GLU A 106 10.02 26.83 -33.52
CA GLU A 106 9.28 27.62 -34.51
C GLU A 106 10.13 28.75 -35.09
N ALA A 107 10.87 29.48 -34.25
CA ALA A 107 11.78 30.54 -34.68
C ALA A 107 12.94 29.98 -35.54
N LEU A 108 13.51 28.84 -35.15
CA LEU A 108 14.52 28.13 -35.94
C LEU A 108 13.95 27.63 -37.26
N GLY A 109 12.67 27.25 -37.31
CA GLY A 109 11.98 26.88 -38.55
C GLY A 109 11.82 28.06 -39.51
N VAL A 110 11.74 29.30 -39.01
CA VAL A 110 11.79 30.49 -39.87
C VAL A 110 13.19 30.65 -40.45
N ALA A 111 14.24 30.50 -39.63
CA ALA A 111 15.62 30.59 -40.10
C ALA A 111 15.94 29.53 -41.16
N ASP A 112 15.56 28.27 -40.90
CA ASP A 112 15.76 27.15 -41.84
C ASP A 112 15.05 27.37 -43.19
N ARG A 113 13.86 27.97 -43.19
CA ARG A 113 13.16 28.33 -44.44
C ARG A 113 13.89 29.43 -45.21
N VAL A 114 14.41 30.44 -44.52
CA VAL A 114 15.20 31.50 -45.17
C VAL A 114 16.46 30.88 -45.80
N ASP A 115 17.16 30.00 -45.08
CA ASP A 115 18.32 29.30 -45.62
C ASP A 115 17.95 28.43 -46.82
N TYR A 116 16.82 27.71 -46.77
CA TYR A 116 16.31 26.92 -47.89
C TYR A 116 16.00 27.78 -49.12
N ASP A 117 15.32 28.92 -48.94
CA ASP A 117 14.94 29.80 -50.04
C ASP A 117 16.19 30.39 -50.72
N VAL A 118 17.21 30.76 -49.94
CA VAL A 118 18.51 31.22 -50.46
C VAL A 118 19.25 30.10 -51.18
N GLU A 119 19.40 28.91 -50.57
CA GLU A 119 20.06 27.76 -51.22
C GLU A 119 19.35 27.36 -52.53
N LEU A 120 18.02 27.48 -52.57
CA LEU A 120 17.22 27.20 -53.76
C LEU A 120 17.46 28.24 -54.86
N GLU A 121 17.40 29.54 -54.53
CA GLU A 121 17.65 30.63 -55.49
C GLU A 121 19.05 30.52 -56.08
N GLU A 122 20.09 30.42 -55.23
CA GLU A 122 21.49 30.29 -55.66
C GLU A 122 21.72 29.03 -56.49
N GLY A 123 21.12 27.90 -56.10
CA GLY A 123 21.25 26.64 -56.84
C GLY A 123 20.54 26.68 -58.19
N GLU A 124 19.37 27.33 -58.29
CA GLU A 124 18.68 27.52 -59.57
C GLU A 124 19.48 28.43 -60.52
N GLU A 125 20.04 29.53 -60.00
CA GLU A 125 20.94 30.40 -60.77
C GLU A 125 22.16 29.63 -61.27
N HIS A 126 22.76 28.79 -60.42
CA HIS A 126 23.90 27.96 -60.77
C HIS A 126 23.57 26.97 -61.89
N GLU A 127 22.47 26.21 -61.78
CA GLU A 127 22.07 25.22 -62.79
C GLU A 127 21.68 25.91 -64.12
N ARG A 128 21.00 27.06 -64.07
CA ARG A 128 20.71 27.87 -65.26
C ARG A 128 21.98 28.36 -65.94
N SER A 129 23.00 28.77 -65.18
CA SER A 129 24.29 29.20 -65.73
C SER A 129 25.04 28.09 -66.48
N LEU A 130 24.68 26.83 -66.18
CA LEU A 130 25.22 25.63 -66.82
C LEU A 130 24.28 25.03 -67.89
N ASP A 131 23.18 25.72 -68.26
CA ASP A 131 22.12 25.22 -69.15
C ASP A 131 21.51 23.87 -68.70
N ARG A 132 21.39 23.64 -67.39
CA ARG A 132 20.81 22.44 -66.79
C ARG A 132 19.38 22.66 -66.28
N ASP A 133 18.64 21.57 -66.09
CA ASP A 133 17.25 21.59 -65.61
C ASP A 133 17.17 21.71 -64.08
N THR A 134 16.35 22.63 -63.56
CA THR A 134 16.23 22.93 -62.12
C THR A 134 15.16 22.12 -61.40
N ARG A 135 14.31 21.38 -62.13
CA ARG A 135 13.08 20.76 -61.60
C ARG A 135 13.26 19.78 -60.44
N GLY A 136 14.46 19.27 -60.20
CA GLY A 136 14.77 18.36 -59.09
C GLY A 136 15.41 19.01 -57.85
N LEU A 137 15.82 20.27 -57.95
CA LEU A 137 16.66 20.91 -56.94
C LEU A 137 15.93 21.10 -55.60
N ALA A 138 14.68 21.57 -55.65
CA ALA A 138 13.83 21.73 -54.46
C ALA A 138 13.66 20.41 -53.68
N TYR A 139 13.50 19.28 -54.39
CA TYR A 139 13.40 17.97 -53.75
C TYR A 139 14.73 17.54 -53.10
N ALA A 140 15.87 17.82 -53.75
CA ALA A 140 17.17 17.53 -53.20
C ALA A 140 17.47 18.36 -51.94
N LEU A 141 17.08 19.64 -51.93
CA LEU A 141 17.25 20.53 -50.78
C LEU A 141 16.29 20.20 -49.64
N ALA A 142 15.05 19.81 -49.92
CA ALA A 142 14.07 19.45 -48.89
C ALA A 142 14.54 18.31 -47.97
N ALA A 143 15.47 17.45 -48.40
CA ALA A 143 16.06 16.42 -47.56
C ALA A 143 17.02 16.95 -46.49
N ARG A 144 17.55 18.17 -46.66
CA ARG A 144 18.52 18.82 -45.77
C ARG A 144 17.87 19.83 -44.81
N HIS A 145 16.63 20.23 -45.07
CA HIS A 145 15.87 21.24 -44.34
C HIS A 145 14.65 20.62 -43.63
N GLY A 146 13.99 21.39 -42.76
CA GLY A 146 12.83 20.97 -41.98
C GLY A 146 13.17 20.47 -40.57
N ASP A 147 12.31 19.63 -39.99
CA ASP A 147 12.35 19.27 -38.57
C ASP A 147 13.70 18.70 -38.09
N THR A 148 14.38 17.94 -38.94
CA THR A 148 15.69 17.35 -38.61
C THR A 148 16.75 18.43 -38.47
N ARG A 149 16.77 19.42 -39.38
CA ARG A 149 17.69 20.54 -39.34
C ARG A 149 17.39 21.47 -38.17
N ILE A 150 16.12 21.76 -37.92
CA ILE A 150 15.66 22.54 -36.77
C ILE A 150 16.11 21.90 -35.45
N LYS A 151 15.97 20.57 -35.32
CA LYS A 151 16.45 19.83 -34.14
C LYS A 151 17.97 19.90 -33.97
N GLN A 152 18.73 19.84 -35.07
CA GLN A 152 20.19 20.02 -35.03
C GLN A 152 20.56 21.43 -34.57
N MET A 153 19.93 22.48 -35.13
CA MET A 153 20.17 23.85 -34.73
C MET A 153 19.82 24.08 -33.25
N LEU A 154 18.75 23.46 -32.76
CA LEU A 154 18.38 23.55 -31.35
C LEU A 154 19.40 22.85 -30.43
N GLU A 155 19.94 21.70 -30.85
CA GLU A 155 21.01 20.98 -30.14
C GLU A 155 22.33 21.76 -30.15
N GLU A 156 22.62 22.50 -31.22
CA GLU A 156 23.77 23.42 -31.29
C GLU A 156 23.63 24.60 -30.31
N LEU A 157 22.41 25.12 -30.11
CA LEU A 157 22.13 26.21 -29.17
C LEU A 157 22.15 25.75 -27.70
N ASP A 158 21.56 24.60 -27.40
CA ASP A 158 21.49 24.06 -26.05
C ASP A 158 21.74 22.54 -26.02
N PRO A 159 23.02 22.12 -25.94
CA PRO A 159 23.39 20.71 -26.07
C PRO A 159 22.94 19.88 -24.86
N ASN A 160 22.49 18.66 -25.11
CA ASN A 160 21.97 17.73 -24.11
C ASN A 160 20.83 18.34 -23.28
N PHE A 161 19.92 19.08 -23.92
CA PHE A 161 18.74 19.59 -23.23
C PHE A 161 17.89 18.43 -22.69
N THR A 162 17.54 18.53 -21.41
CA THR A 162 16.55 17.65 -20.78
C THR A 162 15.67 18.49 -19.86
N MET A 163 14.37 18.16 -19.78
CA MET A 163 13.42 18.86 -18.92
C MET A 163 13.80 18.83 -17.42
N LEU A 164 14.61 17.84 -17.03
CA LEU A 164 15.04 17.59 -15.66
C LEU A 164 16.56 17.78 -15.50
N ARG A 165 17.16 18.65 -16.33
CA ARG A 165 18.60 18.92 -16.28
C ARG A 165 19.01 19.38 -14.87
N GLY A 166 19.97 18.68 -14.27
CA GLY A 166 20.48 18.97 -12.92
C GLY A 166 19.63 18.41 -11.77
N CYS A 167 18.55 17.69 -12.05
CA CYS A 167 17.78 16.99 -11.02
C CYS A 167 18.48 15.69 -10.60
N ASN A 168 18.51 15.41 -9.30
CA ASN A 168 18.91 14.10 -8.78
C ASN A 168 17.72 13.12 -8.87
N LEU A 169 17.84 12.12 -9.74
CA LEU A 169 16.81 11.09 -9.97
C LEU A 169 17.21 9.72 -9.39
N ASP A 170 18.21 9.68 -8.51
CA ASP A 170 18.65 8.45 -7.83
C ASP A 170 17.61 7.99 -6.80
N GLU A 171 16.92 8.94 -6.18
CA GLU A 171 15.87 8.67 -5.21
C GLU A 171 14.56 8.28 -5.92
N PRO A 172 13.97 7.09 -5.64
CA PRO A 172 12.81 6.59 -6.38
C PRO A 172 11.59 7.52 -6.29
N LEU A 173 11.33 8.10 -5.12
CA LEU A 173 10.17 8.99 -4.95
C LEU A 173 10.33 10.30 -5.75
N TYR A 174 11.55 10.85 -5.79
CA TYR A 174 11.82 12.06 -6.57
C TYR A 174 11.68 11.79 -8.06
N ARG A 175 12.21 10.64 -8.50
CA ARG A 175 12.06 10.18 -9.87
C ARG A 175 10.60 9.97 -10.26
N ASP A 176 9.79 9.38 -9.38
CA ASP A 176 8.38 9.12 -9.66
C ASP A 176 7.57 10.41 -9.77
N VAL A 177 7.80 11.38 -8.87
CA VAL A 177 7.17 12.71 -8.95
C VAL A 177 7.60 13.45 -10.23
N ALA A 178 8.89 13.46 -10.55
CA ALA A 178 9.40 14.12 -11.74
C ALA A 178 8.82 13.49 -13.03
N ASN A 179 8.80 12.15 -13.10
CA ASN A 179 8.21 11.43 -14.23
C ASN A 179 6.71 11.65 -14.35
N PHE A 180 5.99 11.66 -13.23
CA PHE A 180 4.56 11.99 -13.21
C PHE A 180 4.35 13.38 -13.80
N VAL A 181 5.07 14.40 -13.31
CA VAL A 181 4.89 15.77 -13.78
C VAL A 181 5.24 15.93 -15.25
N VAL A 182 6.39 15.42 -15.69
CA VAL A 182 6.83 15.53 -17.10
C VAL A 182 5.82 14.90 -18.05
N ARG A 183 5.31 13.70 -17.73
CA ARG A 183 4.31 12.99 -18.56
C ARG A 183 3.00 13.75 -18.70
N HIS A 184 2.62 14.53 -17.70
CA HIS A 184 1.38 15.31 -17.71
C HIS A 184 1.57 16.72 -18.29
N ALA A 185 2.75 17.32 -18.11
CA ALA A 185 3.05 18.68 -18.55
C ALA A 185 3.40 18.77 -20.03
N VAL A 186 4.10 17.76 -20.56
CA VAL A 186 4.53 17.73 -21.96
C VAL A 186 3.56 16.84 -22.76
N PRO A 187 2.82 17.39 -23.74
CA PRO A 187 2.11 16.59 -24.72
C PRO A 187 3.07 15.56 -25.33
N ASN A 188 2.78 14.27 -25.14
CA ASN A 188 3.41 13.26 -25.98
C ASN A 188 2.98 13.57 -27.40
N ASP A 189 3.92 13.98 -28.26
CA ASP A 189 3.74 13.89 -29.70
C ASP A 189 3.53 12.42 -30.01
N ALA A 190 2.27 11.98 -29.97
CA ALA A 190 1.90 10.71 -30.55
C ALA A 190 2.34 10.78 -32.03
N PRO A 191 3.03 9.76 -32.57
CA PRO A 191 3.21 9.71 -34.01
C PRO A 191 1.82 9.85 -34.65
N PRO A 192 1.67 10.59 -35.76
CA PRO A 192 0.38 10.75 -36.42
C PRO A 192 -0.17 9.34 -36.63
N GLN A 193 -1.21 8.99 -35.87
CA GLN A 193 -1.86 7.70 -36.00
C GLN A 193 -2.38 7.66 -37.43
N ALA A 194 -1.74 6.84 -38.25
CA ALA A 194 -2.23 6.48 -39.55
C ALA A 194 -3.66 5.99 -39.37
N LEU A 195 -4.62 6.82 -39.80
CA LEU A 195 -5.98 6.46 -40.12
C LEU A 195 -5.95 5.41 -41.24
N ILE A 196 -5.60 4.16 -40.93
CA ILE A 196 -5.73 3.05 -41.88
C ILE A 196 -6.17 1.77 -41.14
N ASN A 197 -7.47 1.52 -41.23
CA ASN A 197 -8.16 0.22 -41.20
C ASN A 197 -7.69 -0.84 -40.19
N THR A 198 -8.49 -1.02 -39.15
CA THR A 198 -8.80 -2.35 -38.62
C THR A 198 -10.32 -2.55 -38.66
N PRO A 199 -10.85 -3.54 -39.40
CA PRO A 199 -12.28 -3.84 -39.36
C PRO A 199 -12.64 -4.37 -37.97
N ALA A 200 -13.80 -3.93 -37.48
CA ALA A 200 -14.37 -4.29 -36.20
C ALA A 200 -14.41 -5.83 -36.03
N ALA A 201 -13.58 -6.34 -35.12
CA ALA A 201 -13.76 -7.68 -34.57
C ALA A 201 -14.86 -7.58 -33.50
N ALA A 202 -15.97 -8.27 -33.76
CA ALA A 202 -17.09 -8.40 -32.87
C ALA A 202 -16.62 -8.89 -31.48
N VAL A 203 -17.03 -8.17 -30.45
CA VAL A 203 -16.94 -8.57 -29.05
C VAL A 203 -17.83 -9.79 -28.81
N SER A 204 -17.25 -10.98 -28.67
CA SER A 204 -17.90 -12.11 -28.02
C SER A 204 -17.67 -12.00 -26.51
N SER A 205 -18.68 -11.50 -25.80
CA SER A 205 -18.74 -11.51 -24.34
C SER A 205 -19.13 -12.90 -23.84
N GLU A 206 -18.17 -13.65 -23.30
CA GLU A 206 -18.44 -14.82 -22.44
C GLU A 206 -18.16 -14.44 -20.97
N PRO A 207 -19.14 -14.55 -20.06
CA PRO A 207 -18.93 -14.33 -18.63
C PRO A 207 -18.51 -15.62 -17.91
N VAL A 208 -17.56 -15.52 -16.98
CA VAL A 208 -17.07 -16.60 -16.10
C VAL A 208 -16.99 -16.03 -14.66
N PRO A 209 -17.19 -16.78 -13.55
CA PRO A 209 -18.09 -17.92 -13.23
C PRO A 209 -18.83 -17.68 -11.87
N PRO A 210 -19.57 -18.66 -11.31
CA PRO A 210 -19.73 -18.76 -9.85
C PRO A 210 -18.92 -19.93 -9.25
N PHE A 211 -18.35 -19.69 -8.06
CA PHE A 211 -17.54 -20.60 -7.24
C PHE A 211 -18.30 -21.88 -6.79
N PRO A 212 -17.58 -22.96 -6.42
CA PRO A 212 -18.16 -24.25 -6.06
C PRO A 212 -18.91 -24.23 -4.73
N ASP A 213 -20.04 -24.95 -4.69
CA ASP A 213 -20.90 -25.16 -3.54
C ASP A 213 -20.15 -25.80 -2.36
N HIS A 214 -20.06 -25.08 -1.24
CA HIS A 214 -19.92 -25.68 0.08
C HIS A 214 -21.23 -25.52 0.84
N SER A 215 -22.06 -26.56 0.81
CA SER A 215 -23.22 -26.68 1.70
C SER A 215 -22.80 -27.09 3.12
N PRO A 216 -23.37 -26.48 4.16
CA PRO A 216 -23.12 -26.82 5.56
C PRO A 216 -24.15 -27.83 6.08
N ASN A 217 -23.69 -28.96 6.62
CA ASN A 217 -24.41 -29.85 7.54
C ASN A 217 -23.30 -30.54 8.35
N GLY A 218 -23.26 -30.59 9.68
CA GLY A 218 -24.34 -30.71 10.64
C GLY A 218 -24.02 -31.95 11.50
N LEU A 219 -23.40 -31.71 12.66
CA LEU A 219 -23.20 -32.59 13.84
C LEU A 219 -22.20 -33.76 13.80
N PRO A 220 -21.42 -33.96 14.90
CA PRO A 220 -20.55 -35.12 15.09
C PRO A 220 -21.27 -36.24 15.86
N ASN A 221 -21.42 -37.41 15.23
CA ASN A 221 -21.48 -38.71 15.93
C ASN A 221 -20.09 -39.33 15.73
N GLY A 222 -19.31 -39.74 16.72
CA GLY A 222 -19.71 -40.48 17.91
C GLY A 222 -19.78 -41.97 17.56
N ALA A 223 -18.63 -42.65 17.48
CA ALA A 223 -18.40 -44.09 17.70
C ALA A 223 -17.11 -44.53 16.98
N GLY A 224 -16.06 -44.77 17.75
CA GLY A 224 -14.82 -45.40 17.32
C GLY A 224 -14.23 -46.09 18.54
N ASP A 225 -15.00 -47.07 19.03
CA ASP A 225 -14.63 -47.94 20.14
C ASP A 225 -13.38 -48.73 19.79
N ALA A 226 -12.59 -48.95 20.83
CA ALA A 226 -11.47 -49.86 20.85
C ALA A 226 -11.95 -51.31 20.68
N ASP A 227 -11.22 -52.10 19.89
CA ASP A 227 -10.70 -53.42 20.25
C ASP A 227 -10.10 -54.07 19.00
N ASP A 228 -8.82 -54.42 19.04
CA ASP A 228 -8.43 -55.82 19.12
C ASP A 228 -6.96 -55.95 19.58
N PRO A 229 -6.61 -56.92 20.45
CA PRO A 229 -5.26 -57.13 20.96
C PRO A 229 -4.53 -58.27 20.21
N SER A 230 -3.24 -58.41 20.54
CA SER A 230 -2.37 -59.59 20.31
C SER A 230 -1.51 -59.61 19.04
N ALA A 231 -0.25 -59.22 19.20
CA ALA A 231 0.96 -60.03 18.91
C ALA A 231 2.21 -59.29 19.39
#